data_AF-A0A953H9R1-F1
#
_entry.id   AF-A0A953H9R1-F1
#
_cell.length_a   1.000
_cell.length_b   1.000
_cell.length_c   1.000
_cell.angle_alpha   90.00
_cell.angle_beta   90.00
_cell.angle_gamma   90.00
#
_symmetry.space_group_name_H-M   'P 1'
#
loop_
_entity.id
_entity.type
_entity.pdbx_description
1 polymer ?
#
loop_
_entity_poly.entity_id
_entity_poly.type
_entity_poly.pdbx_seq_one_letter_code
_entity_poly.pdbx_strand_id
1 'polypeptide(L)'
;MMGKKCALRGLVTLAVGSVAWAAFADPVPPAPVNSTDTKSGERVFQYTPSQINPPRPKYDYTDNGQTIMVRRYPLYKIRDIQSMTAYKYVDNKNGVEHYEKGRKLKRQPNDILSEQQKEILAKWGQPEYLRGPYTSSRGDSVIEWAYLPLNHVFQFVDRTMVFEGPLTDAERTIIQHGQPSDVLVTQVEPNVRRETYIYRKNRPWAILEYEFVYSFANGKLLYSQENQ
;
A
#
# COMPACT_ATOMS: atom_id res chain seq x y z
N MET A 1 3.81 61.75 68.36
CA MET A 1 5.02 62.06 67.57
C MET A 1 5.02 61.20 66.31
N MET A 2 5.30 61.84 65.16
CA MET A 2 5.90 61.34 63.91
C MET A 2 5.78 59.83 63.59
N GLY A 3 5.29 59.38 62.43
CA GLY A 3 5.01 60.02 61.15
C GLY A 3 5.49 59.12 60.00
N LYS A 4 4.71 59.09 58.90
CA LYS A 4 5.08 58.72 57.51
C LYS A 4 5.42 57.22 57.28
N LYS A 5 5.03 56.53 56.20
CA LYS A 5 4.75 56.91 54.81
C LYS A 5 4.08 55.75 54.05
N CYS A 6 3.28 56.12 53.05
CA CYS A 6 2.90 55.47 51.80
C CYS A 6 3.32 54.02 51.47
N ALA A 7 2.36 53.25 50.94
CA ALA A 7 2.55 52.57 49.65
C ALA A 7 1.20 52.33 48.95
N LEU A 8 1.07 52.91 47.76
CA LEU A 8 0.09 52.63 46.72
C LEU A 8 0.23 51.19 46.20
N ARG A 9 -0.90 50.64 45.71
CA ARG A 9 -1.10 49.75 44.53
C ARG A 9 -2.25 48.78 44.88
N GLY A 10 -3.23 48.52 44.04
CA GLY A 10 -3.51 48.86 42.67
C GLY A 10 -4.74 48.01 42.29
N LEU A 11 -5.73 48.65 41.68
CA LEU A 11 -6.98 48.06 41.24
C LEU A 11 -6.69 46.99 40.18
N VAL A 12 -7.16 45.75 40.37
CA VAL A 12 -7.17 44.71 39.31
C VAL A 12 -8.62 44.49 38.90
N THR A 13 -9.03 45.17 37.83
CA THR A 13 -10.29 44.92 37.14
C THR A 13 -10.06 43.84 36.09
N LEU A 14 -10.75 42.71 36.22
CA LEU A 14 -10.79 41.65 35.22
C LEU A 14 -11.65 42.11 34.03
N ALA A 15 -11.01 42.43 32.91
CA ALA A 15 -11.67 42.57 31.62
C ALA A 15 -11.65 41.21 30.90
N VAL A 16 -12.83 40.60 30.76
CA VAL A 16 -13.05 39.40 29.96
C VAL A 16 -13.04 39.83 28.49
N GLY A 17 -11.91 39.60 27.81
CA GLY A 17 -11.79 39.80 26.38
C GLY A 17 -12.30 38.58 25.63
N SER A 18 -13.45 38.71 24.97
CA SER A 18 -13.97 37.75 24.01
C SER A 18 -13.09 37.75 22.76
N VAL A 19 -12.25 36.72 22.59
CA VAL A 19 -11.51 36.50 21.34
C VAL A 19 -12.47 35.87 20.33
N ALA A 20 -13.02 36.70 19.44
CA ALA A 20 -13.72 36.21 18.26
C ALA A 20 -12.70 35.52 17.34
N TRP A 21 -12.75 34.19 17.29
CA TRP A 21 -12.05 33.43 16.27
C TRP A 21 -12.71 33.69 14.91
N ALA A 22 -12.04 34.46 14.05
CA ALA A 22 -12.36 34.51 12.65
C ALA A 22 -11.98 33.15 12.04
N ALA A 23 -12.99 32.32 11.74
CA ALA A 23 -12.81 31.14 10.92
C ALA A 23 -12.49 31.60 9.50
N PHE A 24 -11.21 31.58 9.14
CA PHE A 24 -10.82 31.62 7.73
C PHE A 24 -11.32 30.32 7.11
N ALA A 25 -12.39 30.41 6.32
CA ALA A 25 -12.80 29.32 5.45
C ALA A 25 -11.71 29.16 4.40
N ASP A 26 -10.99 28.05 4.43
CA ASP A 26 -10.08 27.67 3.35
C ASP A 26 -10.86 27.67 2.02
N PRO A 27 -10.29 28.22 0.93
CA PRO A 27 -10.95 28.24 -0.36
C PRO A 27 -11.24 26.81 -0.79
N VAL A 28 -12.53 26.51 -0.99
CA VAL A 28 -13.01 25.22 -1.51
C VAL A 28 -12.30 24.96 -2.85
N PRO A 29 -11.58 23.84 -3.02
CA PRO A 29 -10.93 23.54 -4.28
C PRO A 29 -11.99 23.43 -5.39
N PRO A 30 -11.71 23.95 -6.60
CA PRO A 30 -12.66 23.88 -7.70
C PRO A 30 -13.04 22.42 -7.98
N ALA A 31 -14.33 22.20 -8.25
CA ALA A 31 -14.83 20.88 -8.61
C ALA A 31 -14.06 20.33 -9.82
N PRO A 32 -13.72 19.03 -9.85
CA PRO A 32 -12.97 18.44 -10.95
C PRO A 32 -13.73 18.61 -12.26
N VAL A 33 -13.08 19.24 -13.24
CA VAL A 33 -13.60 19.39 -14.59
C VAL A 33 -13.56 18.02 -15.25
N ASN A 34 -14.74 17.42 -15.45
CA ASN A 34 -14.88 16.19 -16.21
C ASN A 34 -14.63 16.50 -17.70
N SER A 35 -13.40 16.31 -18.18
CA SER A 35 -13.12 16.32 -19.62
C SER A 35 -13.62 15.00 -20.22
N THR A 36 -14.78 15.04 -20.86
CA THR A 36 -15.29 13.95 -21.69
C THR A 36 -14.54 13.95 -23.02
N ASP A 37 -13.57 13.04 -23.19
CA ASP A 37 -13.02 12.75 -24.51
C ASP A 37 -13.94 11.74 -25.22
N THR A 38 -14.61 12.22 -26.25
CA THR A 38 -15.79 11.64 -26.91
C THR A 38 -15.45 10.61 -27.98
N LYS A 39 -14.72 9.54 -27.66
CA LYS A 39 -14.60 8.38 -28.57
C LYS A 39 -14.83 6.98 -28.00
N SER A 40 -14.92 6.80 -26.67
CA SER A 40 -15.23 5.47 -26.10
C SER A 40 -16.41 5.45 -25.13
N GLY A 41 -17.05 6.58 -24.83
CA GLY A 41 -18.10 6.65 -23.79
C GLY A 41 -17.60 6.30 -22.38
N GLU A 42 -16.30 6.05 -22.23
CA GLU A 42 -15.71 5.57 -21.00
C GLU A 42 -15.30 6.76 -20.14
N ARG A 43 -15.90 6.87 -18.93
CA ARG A 43 -15.44 7.84 -17.93
C ARG A 43 -14.00 7.52 -17.53
N VAL A 44 -13.06 8.30 -18.06
CA VAL A 44 -11.65 8.33 -17.65
C VAL A 44 -11.60 8.95 -16.26
N PHE A 45 -11.50 8.12 -15.23
CA PHE A 45 -11.15 8.61 -13.90
C PHE A 45 -9.66 8.99 -13.91
N GLN A 46 -9.39 10.29 -14.03
CA GLN A 46 -8.07 10.84 -13.76
C GLN A 46 -7.71 10.55 -12.29
N TYR A 47 -6.46 10.15 -12.07
CA TYR A 47 -5.90 10.04 -10.73
C TYR A 47 -6.03 11.41 -10.07
N THR A 48 -6.93 11.52 -9.09
CA THR A 48 -7.06 12.69 -8.24
C THR A 48 -6.11 12.47 -7.06
N PRO A 49 -5.12 13.35 -6.85
CA PRO A 49 -4.19 13.26 -5.72
C PRO A 49 -4.88 13.26 -4.36
N SER A 50 -6.19 13.46 -4.25
CA SER A 50 -6.96 13.28 -3.01
C SER A 50 -7.03 11.83 -2.49
N GLN A 51 -6.36 10.88 -3.17
CA GLN A 51 -5.90 9.62 -2.55
C GLN A 51 -4.62 9.79 -1.72
N ILE A 52 -4.23 11.02 -1.34
CA ILE A 52 -3.30 11.26 -0.24
C ILE A 52 -3.85 10.48 0.95
N ASN A 53 -3.23 9.33 1.24
CA ASN A 53 -3.44 8.64 2.49
C ASN A 53 -3.34 9.68 3.61
N PRO A 54 -4.14 9.60 4.69
CA PRO A 54 -3.92 10.46 5.85
C PRO A 54 -2.42 10.44 6.17
N PRO A 55 -1.80 11.57 6.54
CA PRO A 55 -0.35 11.70 6.62
C PRO A 55 0.22 10.67 7.59
N ARG A 56 0.57 9.50 7.05
CA ARG A 56 1.18 8.38 7.77
C ARG A 56 2.66 8.44 7.48
N PRO A 57 3.51 8.21 8.48
CA PRO A 57 4.94 8.07 8.25
C PRO A 57 5.19 6.94 7.23
N LYS A 58 5.78 7.30 6.09
CA LYS A 58 6.16 6.35 5.04
C LYS A 58 7.31 5.47 5.49
N TYR A 59 8.20 6.03 6.30
CA TYR A 59 9.38 5.38 6.84
C TYR A 59 9.30 5.32 8.36
N ASP A 60 9.89 4.28 8.90
CA ASP A 60 10.31 4.26 10.29
C ASP A 60 11.78 4.74 10.31
N TYR A 61 12.25 5.27 11.44
CA TYR A 61 13.59 5.85 11.54
C TYR A 61 14.38 5.18 12.66
N THR A 62 15.68 4.98 12.46
CA THR A 62 16.60 4.59 13.54
C THR A 62 16.86 5.76 14.47
N ASP A 63 17.45 5.51 15.65
CA ASP A 63 17.85 6.56 16.60
C ASP A 63 18.80 7.60 15.97
N ASN A 64 19.54 7.21 14.92
CA ASN A 64 20.45 8.06 14.15
C ASN A 64 19.75 8.82 13.00
N GLY A 65 18.43 8.71 12.86
CA GLY A 65 17.64 9.37 11.82
C GLY A 65 17.71 8.70 10.44
N GLN A 66 18.28 7.50 10.32
CA GLN A 66 18.31 6.76 9.04
C GLN A 66 16.96 6.10 8.76
N THR A 67 16.53 6.10 7.50
CA THR A 67 15.26 5.48 7.09
C THR A 67 15.34 3.96 7.12
N ILE A 68 14.39 3.33 7.79
CA ILE A 68 14.21 1.89 7.81
C ILE A 68 13.21 1.51 6.71
N MET A 69 13.69 0.75 5.73
CA MET A 69 12.90 0.25 4.60
C MET A 69 12.15 -1.00 5.04
N VAL A 70 10.90 -0.84 5.51
CA VAL A 70 10.10 -1.94 6.05
C VAL A 70 9.10 -2.44 5.03
N ARG A 71 9.15 -3.75 4.76
CA ARG A 71 8.23 -4.44 3.88
C ARG A 71 6.77 -4.24 4.30
N ARG A 72 5.91 -3.98 3.30
CA ARG A 72 4.47 -3.78 3.46
C ARG A 72 3.71 -5.04 3.06
N TYR A 73 3.21 -5.76 4.04
CA TYR A 73 2.37 -6.93 3.82
C TYR A 73 0.95 -6.52 3.44
N PRO A 74 0.29 -7.25 2.53
CA PRO A 74 -1.12 -7.03 2.22
C PRO A 74 -2.00 -7.21 3.46
N LEU A 75 -3.02 -6.35 3.57
CA LEU A 75 -4.09 -6.48 4.52
C LEU A 75 -5.10 -7.51 3.99
N TYR A 76 -5.03 -8.73 4.53
CA TYR A 76 -6.08 -9.71 4.33
C TYR A 76 -7.22 -9.39 5.30
N LYS A 77 -8.36 -8.92 4.78
CA LYS A 77 -9.57 -8.78 5.60
C LYS A 77 -10.06 -10.17 5.96
N ILE A 78 -10.42 -10.37 7.23
CA ILE A 78 -11.15 -11.56 7.69
C ILE A 78 -12.39 -11.69 6.80
N ARG A 79 -12.60 -12.90 6.24
CA ARG A 79 -13.57 -13.24 5.19
C ARG A 79 -14.86 -12.41 5.26
N ASP A 80 -15.02 -11.48 4.33
CA ASP A 80 -16.31 -11.19 3.75
C ASP A 80 -16.32 -11.79 2.33
N ILE A 81 -17.43 -12.39 1.92
CA ILE A 81 -17.56 -13.16 0.66
C ILE A 81 -17.19 -12.30 -0.56
N GLN A 82 -17.27 -10.97 -0.43
CA GLN A 82 -16.94 -9.98 -1.46
C GLN A 82 -15.55 -9.35 -1.31
N SER A 83 -14.82 -9.56 -0.19
CA SER A 83 -13.54 -8.88 0.06
C SER A 83 -12.32 -9.60 -0.53
N MET A 84 -12.50 -10.70 -1.26
CA MET A 84 -11.42 -11.49 -1.85
C MET A 84 -10.96 -10.96 -3.22
N THR A 85 -10.84 -9.64 -3.37
CA THR A 85 -10.19 -9.07 -4.56
C THR A 85 -8.69 -9.31 -4.45
N ALA A 86 -8.28 -10.49 -4.88
CA ALA A 86 -6.93 -10.98 -4.71
C ALA A 86 -5.96 -10.25 -5.67
N TYR A 87 -4.92 -9.64 -5.11
CA TYR A 87 -3.91 -8.89 -5.84
C TYR A 87 -2.89 -9.83 -6.48
N LYS A 88 -3.15 -10.26 -7.71
CA LYS A 88 -2.28 -11.19 -8.45
C LYS A 88 -1.03 -10.47 -8.96
N TYR A 89 0.10 -11.19 -9.00
CA TYR A 89 1.18 -10.80 -9.90
C TYR A 89 0.68 -10.99 -11.34
N VAL A 90 0.85 -9.96 -12.14
CA VAL A 90 0.52 -9.98 -13.57
C VAL A 90 1.81 -9.86 -14.34
N ASP A 91 1.98 -10.75 -15.30
CA ASP A 91 3.12 -10.77 -16.22
C ASP A 91 3.15 -9.50 -17.09
N ASN A 92 4.33 -8.91 -17.22
CA ASN A 92 4.57 -7.65 -17.90
C ASN A 92 5.09 -7.84 -19.35
N LYS A 93 4.66 -8.93 -20.00
CA LYS A 93 5.09 -9.37 -21.35
C LYS A 93 5.11 -8.30 -22.45
N ASN A 94 4.12 -7.42 -22.50
CA ASN A 94 3.96 -6.42 -23.57
C ASN A 94 4.35 -5.01 -23.11
N GLY A 95 4.95 -4.88 -21.92
CA GLY A 95 4.84 -3.65 -21.17
C GLY A 95 3.35 -3.31 -20.88
N VAL A 96 3.03 -2.02 -20.90
CA VAL A 96 1.93 -1.45 -20.14
C VAL A 96 0.55 -1.43 -20.90
N GLU A 97 0.03 -2.55 -21.44
CA GLU A 97 -1.31 -2.64 -22.16
C GLU A 97 -2.67 -2.95 -21.40
N HIS A 98 -3.51 -1.96 -21.10
CA HIS A 98 -4.70 -2.00 -20.20
C HIS A 98 -5.33 -3.36 -19.70
N TYR A 99 -5.54 -3.51 -18.38
CA TYR A 99 -6.59 -4.39 -17.82
C TYR A 99 -7.74 -3.53 -17.24
N GLU A 100 -8.95 -4.08 -17.22
CA GLU A 100 -10.20 -3.41 -16.85
C GLU A 100 -10.28 -2.88 -15.41
N LYS A 101 -11.21 -1.94 -15.19
CA LYS A 101 -11.47 -1.22 -13.93
C LYS A 101 -11.55 -2.15 -12.70
N GLY A 102 -10.75 -1.85 -11.68
CA GLY A 102 -10.59 -2.66 -10.46
C GLY A 102 -9.23 -3.36 -10.36
N ARG A 103 -8.49 -3.41 -11.48
CA ARG A 103 -7.06 -3.77 -11.53
C ARG A 103 -6.33 -2.70 -12.32
N LYS A 104 -5.57 -1.81 -11.68
CA LYS A 104 -4.66 -0.94 -12.44
C LYS A 104 -3.22 -1.26 -12.12
N LEU A 105 -2.60 -2.02 -13.03
CA LEU A 105 -1.15 -2.02 -13.21
C LEU A 105 -0.78 -1.60 -14.61
N LYS A 106 -1.47 -0.56 -15.13
CA LYS A 106 -1.11 0.07 -16.39
C LYS A 106 -1.14 1.59 -16.28
N ARG A 107 0.06 2.15 -16.54
CA ARG A 107 0.44 3.56 -16.44
C ARG A 107 -0.17 4.36 -17.57
N GLN A 108 -0.66 5.54 -17.28
CA GLN A 108 -1.02 6.51 -18.30
C GLN A 108 0.27 7.16 -18.85
N PRO A 109 0.29 7.66 -20.10
CA PRO A 109 1.41 8.46 -20.62
C PRO A 109 1.78 9.66 -19.72
N ASN A 110 0.82 10.13 -18.91
CA ASN A 110 0.98 11.23 -17.96
C ASN A 110 1.38 10.76 -16.54
N ASP A 111 1.59 9.46 -16.31
CA ASP A 111 2.11 8.98 -15.03
C ASP A 111 3.60 9.33 -14.92
N ILE A 112 3.86 10.46 -14.29
CA ILE A 112 5.21 10.93 -13.97
C ILE A 112 5.85 9.92 -13.01
N LEU A 113 6.82 9.14 -13.52
CA LEU A 113 7.69 8.31 -12.70
C LEU A 113 8.48 9.19 -11.74
N SER A 114 8.60 8.75 -10.48
CA SER A 114 9.57 9.36 -9.58
C SER A 114 10.98 9.11 -10.09
N GLU A 115 11.93 9.97 -9.69
CA GLU A 115 13.34 9.80 -10.09
C GLU A 115 13.88 8.42 -9.66
N GLN A 116 13.52 7.95 -8.46
CA GLN A 116 13.85 6.59 -7.99
C GLN A 116 13.32 5.49 -8.93
N GLN A 117 12.11 5.64 -9.42
CA GLN A 117 11.52 4.68 -10.37
C GLN A 117 12.24 4.70 -11.72
N LYS A 118 12.66 5.87 -12.20
CA LYS A 118 13.47 5.99 -13.43
C LYS A 118 14.83 5.35 -13.26
N GLU A 119 15.50 5.59 -12.13
CA GLU A 119 16.79 4.99 -11.79
C GLU A 119 16.72 3.46 -11.75
N ILE A 120 15.67 2.90 -11.12
CA ILE A 120 15.44 1.46 -11.07
C ILE A 120 15.26 0.90 -12.49
N LEU A 121 14.43 1.53 -13.33
CA LEU A 121 14.21 1.06 -14.70
C LEU A 121 15.48 1.16 -15.56
N ALA A 122 16.29 2.20 -15.36
CA ALA A 122 17.57 2.37 -16.06
C ALA A 122 18.58 1.29 -15.64
N LYS A 123 18.60 0.90 -14.36
CA LYS A 123 19.55 -0.08 -13.81
C LYS A 123 19.12 -1.53 -14.00
N TRP A 124 17.84 -1.83 -13.78
CA TRP A 124 17.29 -3.19 -13.71
C TRP A 124 16.46 -3.58 -14.94
N GLY A 125 16.10 -2.62 -15.79
CA GLY A 125 15.16 -2.86 -16.89
C GLY A 125 13.71 -2.94 -16.42
N GLN A 126 12.84 -3.49 -17.27
CA GLN A 126 11.42 -3.67 -16.95
C GLN A 126 11.23 -4.85 -15.98
N PRO A 127 10.40 -4.72 -14.93
CA PRO A 127 10.06 -5.86 -14.08
C PRO A 127 9.23 -6.88 -14.87
N GLU A 128 9.42 -8.18 -14.65
CA GLU A 128 8.59 -9.21 -15.28
C GLU A 128 7.21 -9.29 -14.66
N TYR A 129 7.08 -8.96 -13.37
CA TYR A 129 5.81 -9.05 -12.67
C TYR A 129 5.49 -7.77 -11.90
N LEU A 130 4.21 -7.43 -11.93
CA LEU A 130 3.66 -6.30 -11.21
C LEU A 130 2.54 -6.78 -10.28
N ARG A 131 2.48 -6.22 -9.07
CA ARG A 131 1.38 -6.47 -8.12
C ARG A 131 0.87 -5.19 -7.47
N GLY A 132 -0.44 -5.13 -7.24
CA GLY A 132 -1.13 -3.96 -6.66
C GLY A 132 -1.95 -3.13 -7.67
N PRO A 133 -2.37 -1.91 -7.29
CA PRO A 133 -2.27 -1.36 -5.93
C PRO A 133 -3.04 -2.22 -4.92
N TYR A 134 -2.47 -2.43 -3.72
CA TYR A 134 -3.16 -3.10 -2.61
C TYR A 134 -3.03 -2.35 -1.30
N THR A 135 -4.01 -2.54 -0.40
CA THR A 135 -3.94 -1.96 0.94
C THR A 135 -3.04 -2.80 1.83
N SER A 136 -1.99 -2.20 2.41
CA SER A 136 -1.10 -2.86 3.36
C SER A 136 -1.74 -3.02 4.73
N SER A 137 -1.16 -3.85 5.60
CA SER A 137 -1.56 -3.93 7.02
C SER A 137 -1.42 -2.60 7.77
N ARG A 138 -0.59 -1.68 7.27
CA ARG A 138 -0.46 -0.30 7.76
C ARG A 138 -1.46 0.66 7.12
N GLY A 139 -2.32 0.18 6.21
CA GLY A 139 -3.30 0.98 5.48
C GLY A 139 -2.73 1.75 4.29
N ASP A 140 -1.50 1.46 3.87
CA ASP A 140 -0.86 2.13 2.72
C ASP A 140 -1.35 1.54 1.40
N SER A 141 -1.40 2.34 0.33
CA SER A 141 -1.61 1.84 -1.03
C SER A 141 -0.26 1.46 -1.64
N VAL A 142 -0.02 0.16 -1.80
CA VAL A 142 1.29 -0.39 -2.21
C VAL A 142 1.24 -0.91 -3.63
N ILE A 143 2.27 -0.56 -4.41
CA ILE A 143 2.57 -1.14 -5.72
C ILE A 143 3.89 -1.89 -5.60
N GLU A 144 3.96 -3.11 -6.15
CA GLU A 144 5.17 -3.94 -6.13
C GLU A 144 5.66 -4.24 -7.54
N TRP A 145 6.97 -4.15 -7.74
CA TRP A 145 7.67 -4.60 -8.95
C TRP A 145 8.56 -5.77 -8.58
N ALA A 146 8.38 -6.90 -9.25
CA ALA A 146 9.15 -8.11 -9.01
C ALA A 146 9.98 -8.46 -10.24
N TYR A 147 11.26 -8.71 -10.00
CA TYR A 147 12.25 -9.15 -10.96
C TYR A 147 12.59 -10.61 -10.69
N LEU A 148 11.86 -11.54 -11.33
CA LEU A 148 11.91 -12.96 -10.96
C LEU A 148 13.30 -13.58 -11.22
N PRO A 149 13.93 -13.41 -12.40
CA PRO A 149 15.26 -13.97 -12.66
C PRO A 149 16.34 -13.38 -11.76
N LEU A 150 16.16 -12.13 -11.33
CA LEU A 150 17.10 -11.40 -10.48
C LEU A 150 16.83 -11.59 -8.98
N ASN A 151 15.80 -12.37 -8.61
CA ASN A 151 15.41 -12.61 -7.23
C ASN A 151 15.21 -11.31 -6.41
N HIS A 152 14.57 -10.29 -7.00
CA HIS A 152 14.50 -8.96 -6.37
C HIS A 152 13.10 -8.35 -6.45
N VAL A 153 12.73 -7.55 -5.45
CA VAL A 153 11.43 -6.87 -5.37
C VAL A 153 11.58 -5.44 -4.84
N PHE A 154 10.77 -4.55 -5.40
CA PHE A 154 10.64 -3.17 -4.94
C PHE A 154 9.18 -2.90 -4.58
N GLN A 155 8.95 -2.18 -3.47
CA GLN A 155 7.61 -1.71 -3.10
C GLN A 155 7.58 -0.19 -3.04
N PHE A 156 6.48 0.37 -3.52
CA PHE A 156 6.25 1.81 -3.59
C PHE A 156 4.94 2.19 -2.90
N VAL A 157 4.98 3.28 -2.14
CA VAL A 157 3.80 3.97 -1.59
C VAL A 157 3.85 5.41 -2.04
N ASP A 158 2.81 5.87 -2.74
CA ASP A 158 2.74 7.23 -3.30
C ASP A 158 4.01 7.62 -4.08
N ARG A 159 4.48 6.70 -4.95
CA ARG A 159 5.69 6.83 -5.79
C ARG A 159 7.02 6.89 -5.04
N THR A 160 7.00 6.75 -3.73
CA THR A 160 8.17 6.69 -2.86
C THR A 160 8.52 5.22 -2.60
N MET A 161 9.77 4.81 -2.80
CA MET A 161 10.20 3.45 -2.48
C MET A 161 10.21 3.25 -0.97
N VAL A 162 9.49 2.23 -0.49
CA VAL A 162 9.39 1.90 0.95
C VAL A 162 10.07 0.58 1.31
N PHE A 163 10.34 -0.26 0.31
CA PHE A 163 11.06 -1.52 0.49
C PHE A 163 11.83 -1.88 -0.78
N GLU A 164 13.02 -2.41 -0.58
CA GLU A 164 13.86 -3.05 -1.58
C GLU A 164 14.45 -4.31 -0.94
N GLY A 165 14.40 -5.44 -1.61
CA GLY A 165 14.99 -6.66 -1.10
C GLY A 165 14.78 -7.88 -1.98
N PRO A 166 15.22 -9.06 -1.53
CA PRO A 166 15.08 -10.29 -2.30
C PRO A 166 13.62 -10.74 -2.38
N LEU A 167 13.30 -11.48 -3.45
CA LEU A 167 12.02 -12.20 -3.52
C LEU A 167 11.99 -13.31 -2.44
N THR A 168 10.87 -13.37 -1.76
CA THR A 168 10.53 -14.40 -0.77
C THR A 168 9.97 -15.64 -1.45
N ASP A 169 9.99 -16.78 -0.76
CA ASP A 169 9.39 -18.01 -1.29
C ASP A 169 7.89 -17.87 -1.42
N ALA A 170 7.25 -17.14 -0.51
CA ALA A 170 5.83 -16.81 -0.60
C ALA A 170 5.49 -16.05 -1.90
N GLU A 171 6.31 -15.07 -2.29
CA GLU A 171 6.12 -14.36 -3.57
C GLU A 171 6.33 -15.29 -4.77
N ARG A 172 7.37 -16.13 -4.74
CA ARG A 172 7.61 -17.13 -5.80
C ARG A 172 6.42 -18.08 -5.94
N THR A 173 5.87 -18.58 -4.83
CA THR A 173 4.69 -19.44 -4.84
C THR A 173 3.50 -18.71 -5.47
N ILE A 174 3.29 -17.43 -5.14
CA ILE A 174 2.21 -16.64 -5.74
C ILE A 174 2.43 -16.43 -7.24
N ILE A 175 3.65 -16.13 -7.67
CA ILE A 175 3.99 -15.96 -9.09
C ILE A 175 3.74 -17.27 -9.85
N GLN A 176 4.15 -18.40 -9.28
CA GLN A 176 4.04 -19.71 -9.90
C GLN A 176 2.60 -20.25 -9.94
N HIS A 177 1.88 -20.20 -8.83
CA HIS A 177 0.58 -20.84 -8.67
C HIS A 177 -0.60 -19.86 -8.78
N GLY A 178 -0.32 -18.56 -8.87
CA GLY A 178 -1.32 -17.50 -8.76
C GLY A 178 -1.68 -17.21 -7.30
N GLN A 179 -2.81 -16.53 -7.11
CA GLN A 179 -3.31 -16.24 -5.77
C GLN A 179 -3.90 -17.49 -5.12
N PRO A 180 -3.65 -17.71 -3.82
CA PRO A 180 -4.31 -18.77 -3.07
C PRO A 180 -5.81 -18.50 -2.93
N SER A 181 -6.57 -19.58 -2.78
CA SER A 181 -8.01 -19.53 -2.51
C SER A 181 -8.26 -18.98 -1.11
N ASP A 182 -7.42 -19.35 -0.14
CA ASP A 182 -7.47 -18.84 1.23
C ASP A 182 -6.06 -18.54 1.76
N VAL A 183 -5.98 -17.53 2.62
CA VAL A 183 -4.77 -17.19 3.38
C VAL A 183 -5.11 -17.12 4.86
N LEU A 184 -4.45 -17.94 5.66
CA LEU A 184 -4.48 -17.84 7.11
C LEU A 184 -3.23 -17.07 7.57
N VAL A 185 -3.42 -15.99 8.33
CA VAL A 185 -2.30 -15.20 8.87
C VAL A 185 -2.33 -15.30 10.39
N THR A 186 -1.23 -15.75 10.98
CA THR A 186 -1.06 -15.87 12.43
C THR A 186 0.24 -15.21 12.87
N GLN A 187 0.19 -14.37 13.89
CA GLN A 187 1.39 -13.87 14.57
C GLN A 187 1.80 -14.91 15.61
N VAL A 188 2.93 -15.60 15.41
CA VAL A 188 3.37 -16.69 16.32
C VAL A 188 4.22 -16.13 17.46
N GLU A 189 5.13 -15.21 17.14
CA GLU A 189 6.03 -14.53 18.06
C GLU A 189 6.16 -13.06 17.65
N PRO A 190 6.69 -12.17 18.51
CA PRO A 190 7.07 -10.82 18.08
C PRO A 190 7.93 -10.89 16.82
N ASN A 191 7.53 -10.18 15.75
CA ASN A 191 8.23 -10.15 14.45
C ASN A 191 8.21 -11.46 13.63
N VAL A 192 7.50 -12.50 14.06
CA VAL A 192 7.29 -13.73 13.26
C VAL A 192 5.84 -13.79 12.78
N ARG A 193 5.65 -13.45 11.51
CA ARG A 193 4.38 -13.57 10.80
C ARG A 193 4.35 -14.91 10.06
N ARG A 194 3.37 -15.75 10.41
CA ARG A 194 3.09 -17.00 9.72
C ARG A 194 1.94 -16.83 8.75
N GLU A 195 2.12 -17.33 7.54
CA GLU A 195 1.09 -17.29 6.49
C GLU A 195 0.91 -18.71 5.96
N THR A 196 -0.34 -19.18 5.88
CA THR A 196 -0.67 -20.46 5.25
C THR A 196 -1.56 -20.21 4.05
N TYR A 197 -1.06 -20.54 2.87
CA TYR A 197 -1.73 -20.41 1.59
C TYR A 197 -2.38 -21.73 1.24
N ILE A 198 -3.69 -21.69 0.98
CA ILE A 198 -4.48 -22.86 0.59
C ILE A 198 -4.99 -22.61 -0.82
N TYR A 199 -4.59 -23.46 -1.75
CA TYR A 199 -5.05 -23.45 -3.13
C TYR A 199 -6.02 -24.60 -3.32
N ARG A 200 -7.29 -24.27 -3.61
CA ARG A 200 -8.32 -25.25 -3.97
C ARG A 200 -8.67 -25.11 -5.44
N LYS A 201 -8.53 -26.19 -6.19
CA LYS A 201 -8.98 -26.24 -7.59
C LYS A 201 -10.27 -27.05 -7.68
N ASN A 202 -11.41 -26.37 -7.55
CA ASN A 202 -12.70 -26.99 -7.85
C ASN A 202 -12.90 -26.98 -9.36
N ARG A 203 -12.67 -28.13 -10.00
CA ARG A 203 -13.16 -28.33 -11.37
C ARG A 203 -14.63 -28.73 -11.27
N PRO A 204 -15.55 -28.08 -12.01
CA PRO A 204 -16.98 -28.36 -11.91
C PRO A 204 -17.40 -29.79 -12.28
N TRP A 205 -16.47 -30.62 -12.76
CA TRP A 205 -16.69 -32.01 -13.20
C TRP A 205 -15.74 -33.02 -12.53
N ALA A 206 -14.86 -32.59 -11.61
CA ALA A 206 -13.97 -33.50 -10.89
C ALA A 206 -14.50 -33.75 -9.47
N ILE A 207 -14.62 -35.03 -9.10
CA ILE A 207 -15.01 -35.47 -7.75
C ILE A 207 -13.84 -35.32 -6.76
N LEU A 208 -12.61 -35.20 -7.27
CA LEU A 208 -11.39 -35.05 -6.46
C LEU A 208 -11.03 -33.56 -6.32
N GLU A 209 -10.96 -33.11 -5.07
CA GLU A 209 -10.47 -31.78 -4.71
C GLU A 209 -8.95 -31.81 -4.65
N TYR A 210 -8.29 -31.18 -5.64
CA TYR A 210 -6.86 -30.93 -5.55
C TYR A 210 -6.63 -29.75 -4.60
N GLU A 211 -5.96 -30.02 -3.49
CA GLU A 211 -5.58 -29.02 -2.50
C GLU A 211 -4.05 -28.93 -2.37
N PHE A 212 -3.51 -27.72 -2.55
CA PHE A 212 -2.12 -27.41 -2.25
C PHE A 212 -2.07 -26.48 -1.03
N VAL A 213 -1.31 -26.86 -0.03
CA VAL A 213 -1.11 -26.08 1.19
C VAL A 213 0.35 -25.71 1.32
N TYR A 214 0.64 -24.42 1.43
CA TYR A 214 1.99 -23.91 1.70
C TYR A 214 1.97 -23.08 2.98
N SER A 215 2.89 -23.33 3.91
CA SER A 215 3.06 -22.52 5.12
C SER A 215 4.40 -21.81 5.09
N PHE A 216 4.38 -20.53 5.42
CA PHE A 216 5.53 -19.63 5.40
C PHE A 216 5.72 -18.96 6.75
N ALA A 217 6.96 -18.65 7.11
CA ALA A 217 7.28 -17.72 8.19
C ALA A 217 8.14 -16.58 7.62
N ASN A 218 7.67 -15.34 7.77
CA ASN A 218 8.30 -14.14 7.22
C ASN A 218 8.63 -14.28 5.72
N GLY A 219 7.77 -14.98 4.97
CA GLY A 219 7.93 -15.23 3.54
C GLY A 219 8.82 -16.42 3.16
N LYS A 220 9.50 -17.07 4.11
CA LYS A 220 10.29 -18.29 3.87
C LYS A 220 9.40 -19.53 3.97
N LEU A 221 9.52 -20.46 3.02
CA LEU A 221 8.74 -21.69 3.02
C LEU A 221 9.14 -22.59 4.20
N LEU A 222 8.16 -23.04 4.99
CA LEU A 222 8.33 -23.99 6.08
C LEU A 222 7.78 -25.38 5.75
N TYR A 223 6.65 -25.40 5.05
CA TYR A 223 5.89 -26.62 4.79
C TYR A 223 5.15 -26.51 3.46
N SER A 224 5.10 -27.61 2.73
CA SER A 224 4.28 -27.76 1.52
C SER A 224 3.64 -29.14 1.50
N GLN A 225 2.34 -29.20 1.21
CA GLN A 225 1.59 -30.43 1.02
C GLN A 225 0.75 -30.33 -0.25
N GLU A 226 0.73 -31.42 -1.01
CA GLU A 226 -0.13 -31.60 -2.16
C GLU A 226 -0.99 -32.83 -1.89
N ASN A 227 -2.30 -32.63 -1.79
CA ASN A 227 -3.27 -33.73 -1.71
C ASN A 227 -3.86 -33.94 -3.10
N GLN A 228 -3.69 -35.18 -3.61
CA GLN A 228 -4.21 -35.65 -4.89
C GLN A 228 -5.35 -36.63 -4.70
#